data_AF-A0A0M7A698-F1
#
_entry.id   AF-A0A0M7A698-F1
#
_cell.length_a   1.000
_cell.length_b   1.000
_cell.length_c   1.000
_cell.angle_alpha   90.00
_cell.angle_beta   90.00
_cell.angle_gamma   90.00
#
_symmetry.space_group_name_H-M   'P 1'
#
loop_
_entity.id
_entity.type
_entity.pdbx_description
1 polymer ?
#
loop_
_entity_poly.entity_id
_entity_poly.type
_entity_poly.pdbx_seq_one_letter_code
_entity_poly.pdbx_strand_id
1 'polypeptide(L)'
;MSTMTQTATNKPSLEIKLCAPRGFCAGVDRAIQIVELALQKYGQPVYVRHEIVHNKYVVDGLKSKGAIFVEELDEIPAEHAERPVIFSAHGVPKSVPADAQQRNMFYLDATCPLVSKVHKEAEIHFRRERDILLIGHAGHPEVIGTMGQLPQGTVTLIETEDDARRFERERSDRPLAYITQTTLSVDDTAGIVSVLQDRFPDIVAPHKEDICYATTNRQEAVKHVAPGVEAMIVVGAPNSSNSQRLREVAEREGCRVAVLLQRADEINWADFEGVTSLGLTAGASAPETLVEEIISAFDERFDVTVEIVRTAEETIAFNLPRELRDMSAQTEKATG
;
A
#
# COMPACT_ATOMS: atom_id res chain seq x y z
N MET A 1 -29.24 -53.14 -7.96
CA MET A 1 -28.53 -52.47 -9.07
C MET A 1 -28.95 -51.01 -9.08
N SER A 2 -28.02 -50.13 -8.74
CA SER A 2 -27.97 -48.73 -9.21
C SER A 2 -26.69 -48.13 -8.64
N THR A 3 -25.60 -48.39 -9.35
CA THR A 3 -24.33 -47.68 -9.19
C THR A 3 -24.56 -46.22 -9.58
N MET A 4 -24.47 -45.31 -8.60
CA MET A 4 -24.32 -43.89 -8.86
C MET A 4 -22.93 -43.68 -9.44
N THR A 5 -22.84 -43.58 -10.76
CA THR A 5 -21.62 -43.19 -11.46
C THR A 5 -21.37 -41.71 -11.15
N GLN A 6 -20.44 -41.44 -10.25
CA GLN A 6 -19.88 -40.12 -10.05
C GLN A 6 -19.10 -39.79 -11.32
N THR A 7 -19.67 -38.97 -12.20
CA THR A 7 -18.95 -38.41 -13.36
C THR A 7 -17.87 -37.50 -12.82
N ALA A 8 -16.65 -38.02 -12.68
CA ALA A 8 -15.47 -37.20 -12.50
C ALA A 8 -15.36 -36.28 -13.71
N THR A 9 -15.73 -35.01 -13.53
CA THR A 9 -15.44 -33.98 -14.52
C THR A 9 -13.93 -33.84 -14.59
N ASN A 10 -13.34 -34.25 -15.70
CA ASN A 10 -11.90 -34.11 -15.94
C ASN A 10 -11.60 -32.62 -16.11
N LYS A 11 -11.34 -31.93 -14.99
CA LYS A 11 -10.96 -30.52 -15.01
C LYS A 11 -9.58 -30.38 -15.69
N PRO A 12 -9.35 -29.36 -16.54
CA PRO A 12 -8.02 -29.07 -17.07
C PRO A 12 -7.05 -28.73 -15.94
N SER A 13 -5.80 -29.17 -16.03
CA SER A 13 -4.77 -28.87 -15.04
C SER A 13 -4.36 -27.40 -15.09
N LEU A 14 -4.15 -26.80 -13.91
CA LEU A 14 -3.63 -25.44 -13.76
C LEU A 14 -2.61 -25.40 -12.61
N GLU A 15 -1.42 -24.91 -12.90
CA GLU A 15 -0.42 -24.59 -11.87
C GLU A 15 -0.56 -23.11 -11.48
N ILE A 16 -0.75 -22.85 -10.18
CA ILE A 16 -0.72 -21.50 -9.60
C ILE A 16 0.61 -21.29 -8.90
N LYS A 17 1.42 -20.34 -9.39
CA LYS A 17 2.63 -19.85 -8.73
C LYS A 17 2.28 -18.66 -7.84
N LEU A 18 2.19 -18.92 -6.55
CA LEU A 18 1.76 -17.96 -5.55
C LEU A 18 2.97 -17.21 -4.97
N CYS A 19 3.08 -15.92 -5.27
CA CYS A 19 4.18 -15.07 -4.82
C CYS A 19 4.26 -15.00 -3.28
N ALA A 20 5.47 -15.04 -2.72
CA ALA A 20 5.73 -14.72 -1.33
C ALA A 20 7.01 -13.85 -1.20
N PRO A 21 6.94 -12.65 -0.60
CA PRO A 21 5.79 -12.09 0.13
C PRO A 21 4.68 -11.54 -0.80
N ARG A 22 3.46 -11.47 -0.26
CA ARG A 22 2.25 -10.90 -0.87
C ARG A 22 1.33 -10.38 0.23
N GLY A 23 0.30 -9.61 -0.12
CA GLY A 23 -0.74 -9.19 0.81
C GLY A 23 -0.23 -8.21 1.87
N PHE A 24 -0.84 -8.20 3.06
CA PHE A 24 -0.56 -7.21 4.11
C PHE A 24 0.91 -7.02 4.46
N CYS A 25 1.33 -5.75 4.58
CA CYS A 25 2.61 -5.37 5.19
C CYS A 25 2.42 -4.91 6.63
N ALA A 26 3.52 -4.75 7.38
CA ALA A 26 3.48 -4.34 8.79
C ALA A 26 2.78 -2.99 9.03
N GLY A 27 2.87 -2.06 8.07
CA GLY A 27 2.20 -0.76 8.16
C GLY A 27 0.68 -0.86 8.02
N VAL A 28 0.22 -1.71 7.09
CA VAL A 28 -1.21 -1.96 6.85
C VAL A 28 -1.84 -2.72 8.01
N ASP A 29 -1.20 -3.80 8.46
CA ASP A 29 -1.67 -4.58 9.62
C ASP A 29 -1.82 -3.68 10.87
N ARG A 30 -0.80 -2.88 11.17
CA ARG A 30 -0.85 -1.89 12.25
C ARG A 30 -2.02 -0.92 12.08
N ALA A 31 -2.25 -0.38 10.88
CA ALA A 31 -3.29 0.62 10.65
C ALA A 31 -4.70 0.06 10.83
N ILE A 32 -4.94 -1.16 10.34
CA ILE A 32 -6.22 -1.87 10.53
C ILE A 32 -6.44 -2.15 12.03
N GLN A 33 -5.43 -2.69 12.72
CA GLN A 33 -5.51 -2.95 14.16
C GLN A 33 -5.80 -1.69 14.98
N ILE A 34 -5.27 -0.53 14.59
CA ILE A 34 -5.57 0.75 15.28
C ILE A 34 -7.06 1.07 15.21
N VAL A 35 -7.71 0.87 14.05
CA VAL A 35 -9.15 1.11 13.90
C VAL A 35 -9.96 0.10 14.72
N GLU A 36 -9.61 -1.19 14.63
CA GLU A 36 -10.33 -2.25 15.35
C GLU A 36 -10.23 -2.10 16.87
N LEU A 37 -9.02 -1.84 17.39
CA LEU A 37 -8.80 -1.63 18.82
C LEU A 37 -9.41 -0.31 19.30
N ALA A 38 -9.46 0.73 18.47
CA ALA A 38 -10.17 1.95 18.80
C ALA A 38 -11.69 1.70 18.91
N LEU A 39 -12.28 0.93 17.99
CA LEU A 39 -13.68 0.53 18.07
C LEU A 39 -13.96 -0.30 19.32
N GLN A 40 -13.07 -1.24 19.67
CA GLN A 40 -13.18 -2.04 20.89
C GLN A 40 -13.08 -1.18 22.15
N LYS A 41 -12.11 -0.26 22.21
CA LYS A 41 -11.81 0.54 23.40
C LYS A 41 -12.80 1.68 23.63
N TYR A 42 -13.16 2.39 22.56
CA TYR A 42 -13.95 3.62 22.65
C TYR A 42 -15.40 3.44 22.18
N GLY A 43 -15.78 2.27 21.64
CA GLY A 43 -17.09 2.02 21.05
C GLY A 43 -17.25 2.65 19.66
N GLN A 44 -18.47 2.66 19.13
CA GLN A 44 -18.82 3.33 17.86
C GLN A 44 -19.46 4.71 18.10
N PRO A 45 -19.30 5.67 17.17
CA PRO A 45 -18.46 5.60 15.97
C PRO A 45 -16.98 5.87 16.25
N VAL A 46 -16.10 5.35 15.40
CA VAL A 46 -14.71 5.81 15.29
C VAL A 46 -14.53 6.45 13.92
N TYR A 47 -14.01 7.66 13.87
CA TYR A 47 -13.80 8.38 12.62
C TYR A 47 -12.43 8.06 12.04
N VAL A 48 -12.35 7.93 10.72
CA VAL A 48 -11.09 7.75 9.98
C VAL A 48 -11.04 8.79 8.88
N ARG A 49 -9.97 9.60 8.84
CA ARG A 49 -9.75 10.58 7.78
C ARG A 49 -9.13 9.90 6.56
N HIS A 50 -9.84 9.93 5.45
CA HIS A 50 -9.64 9.12 4.23
C HIS A 50 -9.72 7.60 4.51
N GLU A 51 -9.69 6.78 3.45
CA GLU A 51 -9.54 5.33 3.60
C GLU A 51 -8.29 4.98 4.43
N ILE A 52 -8.43 4.08 5.40
CA ILE A 52 -7.32 3.66 6.29
C ILE A 52 -6.17 3.07 5.48
N VAL A 53 -6.54 2.32 4.43
CA VAL A 53 -5.71 1.74 3.38
C VAL A 53 -6.54 1.69 2.09
N HIS A 54 -5.92 1.73 0.91
CA HIS A 54 -6.62 1.61 -0.37
C HIS A 54 -7.03 0.15 -0.66
N ASN A 55 -8.08 -0.32 0.02
CA ASN A 55 -8.73 -1.61 -0.24
C ASN A 55 -10.21 -1.58 0.21
N LYS A 56 -11.12 -1.73 -0.75
CA LYS A 56 -12.56 -1.66 -0.52
C LYS A 56 -13.07 -2.71 0.48
N TYR A 57 -12.58 -3.95 0.39
CA TYR A 57 -13.00 -5.02 1.30
C TYR A 57 -12.65 -4.69 2.76
N VAL A 58 -11.44 -4.16 3.00
CA VAL A 58 -11.01 -3.72 4.33
C VAL A 58 -11.85 -2.54 4.81
N VAL A 59 -12.06 -1.52 3.96
CA VAL A 59 -12.85 -0.33 4.30
C VAL A 59 -14.30 -0.70 4.63
N ASP A 60 -14.95 -1.52 3.82
CA ASP A 60 -16.34 -1.96 4.04
C ASP A 60 -16.44 -2.85 5.29
N GLY A 61 -15.45 -3.70 5.54
CA GLY A 61 -15.33 -4.48 6.77
C GLY A 61 -15.29 -3.60 8.01
N LEU A 62 -14.46 -2.55 8.02
CA LEU A 62 -14.38 -1.60 9.14
C LEU A 62 -15.66 -0.75 9.28
N LYS A 63 -16.29 -0.34 8.17
CA LYS A 63 -17.60 0.33 8.20
C LYS A 63 -18.66 -0.52 8.89
N SER A 64 -18.72 -1.81 8.56
CA SER A 64 -19.66 -2.75 9.20
C SER A 64 -19.44 -2.90 10.70
N LYS A 65 -18.22 -2.62 11.19
CA LYS A 65 -17.86 -2.64 12.62
C LYS A 65 -18.10 -1.30 13.33
N GLY A 66 -18.52 -0.25 12.62
CA GLY A 66 -18.84 1.07 13.18
C GLY A 66 -17.80 2.16 12.92
N ALA A 67 -16.84 1.95 12.02
CA ALA A 67 -15.97 3.02 11.54
C ALA A 67 -16.70 3.92 10.54
N ILE A 68 -16.46 5.24 10.60
CA ILE A 68 -16.98 6.22 9.66
C ILE A 68 -15.81 6.92 8.98
N PHE A 69 -15.76 6.86 7.66
CA PHE A 69 -14.71 7.47 6.85
C PHE A 69 -15.16 8.86 6.39
N VAL A 70 -14.33 9.88 6.61
CA VAL A 70 -14.56 11.28 6.23
C VAL A 70 -13.37 11.80 5.43
N GLU A 71 -13.58 12.79 4.58
CA GLU A 71 -12.50 13.46 3.86
C GLU A 71 -11.82 14.51 4.75
N GLU A 72 -12.62 15.32 5.44
CA GLU A 72 -12.19 16.40 6.31
C GLU A 72 -12.77 16.32 7.73
N LEU A 73 -12.12 17.00 8.68
CA LEU A 73 -12.47 16.94 10.10
C LEU A 73 -13.77 17.70 10.43
N ASP A 74 -14.20 18.63 9.59
CA ASP A 74 -15.45 19.37 9.77
C ASP A 74 -16.71 18.60 9.35
N GLU A 75 -16.55 17.46 8.67
CA GLU A 75 -17.63 16.51 8.41
C GLU A 75 -18.04 15.73 9.67
N ILE A 76 -17.23 15.76 10.73
CA ILE A 76 -17.53 15.11 12.00
C ILE A 76 -18.56 15.96 12.77
N PRO A 77 -19.75 15.42 13.11
CA PRO A 77 -20.77 16.14 13.85
C PRO A 77 -20.25 16.68 15.19
N ALA A 78 -20.71 17.86 15.59
CA ALA A 78 -20.25 18.51 16.82
C ALA A 78 -20.56 17.67 18.07
N GLU A 79 -21.68 16.94 18.08
CA GLU A 79 -22.05 15.98 19.12
C GLU A 79 -21.09 14.78 19.21
N HIS A 80 -20.25 14.56 18.21
CA HIS A 80 -19.24 13.50 18.16
C HIS A 80 -17.81 14.03 18.36
N ALA A 81 -17.62 15.26 18.84
CA ALA A 81 -16.29 15.86 19.05
C ALA A 81 -15.38 15.05 20.00
N GLU A 82 -15.95 14.29 20.95
CA GLU A 82 -15.20 13.42 21.87
C GLU A 82 -14.86 12.04 21.27
N ARG A 83 -15.37 11.72 20.07
CA ARG A 83 -15.10 10.44 19.40
C ARG A 83 -13.69 10.45 18.81
N PRO A 84 -12.97 9.32 18.83
CA PRO A 84 -11.63 9.25 18.24
C PRO A 84 -11.65 9.49 16.73
N VAL A 85 -10.66 10.24 16.25
CA VAL A 85 -10.33 10.38 14.83
C VAL A 85 -9.03 9.64 14.53
N ILE A 86 -8.97 8.88 13.45
CA ILE A 86 -7.78 8.14 13.03
C ILE A 86 -7.26 8.72 11.72
N PHE A 87 -5.98 9.06 11.65
CA PHE A 87 -5.33 9.45 10.40
C PHE A 87 -4.82 8.21 9.67
N SER A 88 -5.05 8.13 8.35
CA SER A 88 -4.74 6.94 7.55
C SER A 88 -3.25 6.56 7.54
N ALA A 89 -2.95 5.33 7.08
CA ALA A 89 -1.58 4.82 6.98
C ALA A 89 -0.66 5.65 6.06
N HIS A 90 -1.25 6.39 5.13
CA HIS A 90 -0.56 7.19 4.12
C HIS A 90 0.05 8.49 4.68
N GLY A 91 -0.27 8.87 5.91
CA GLY A 91 0.17 10.15 6.47
C GLY A 91 -0.71 11.33 6.09
N VAL A 92 -0.61 12.40 6.87
CA VAL A 92 -1.37 13.64 6.70
C VAL A 92 -0.46 14.88 6.76
N PRO A 93 -0.83 15.99 6.09
CA PRO A 93 -0.17 17.28 6.25
C PRO A 93 -0.17 17.76 7.71
N LYS A 94 0.78 18.64 8.08
CA LYS A 94 0.81 19.24 9.43
C LYS A 94 -0.44 20.05 9.80
N SER A 95 -1.15 20.56 8.80
CA SER A 95 -2.42 21.26 9.00
C SER A 95 -3.49 20.37 9.62
N VAL A 96 -3.49 19.06 9.37
CA VAL A 96 -4.54 18.15 9.84
C VAL A 96 -4.45 17.88 11.35
N PRO A 97 -3.30 17.49 11.94
CA PRO A 97 -3.16 17.42 13.39
C PRO A 97 -3.37 18.77 14.07
N ALA A 98 -2.97 19.88 13.44
CA ALA A 98 -3.19 21.23 13.98
C ALA A 98 -4.68 21.59 14.03
N ASP A 99 -5.46 21.23 12.99
CA ASP A 99 -6.92 21.42 12.96
C ASP A 99 -7.61 20.54 14.03
N ALA A 100 -7.21 19.28 14.16
CA ALA A 100 -7.72 18.41 15.22
C ALA A 100 -7.47 18.99 16.62
N GLN A 101 -6.26 19.52 16.87
CA GLN A 101 -5.92 20.19 18.13
C GLN A 101 -6.75 21.47 18.35
N GLN A 102 -6.93 22.29 17.32
CA GLN A 102 -7.75 23.51 17.39
C GLN A 102 -9.21 23.19 17.73
N ARG A 103 -9.72 22.05 17.25
CA ARG A 103 -11.07 21.54 17.53
C ARG A 103 -11.19 20.74 18.83
N ASN A 104 -10.10 20.58 19.59
CA ASN A 104 -10.02 19.72 20.78
C ASN A 104 -10.43 18.25 20.51
N MET A 105 -10.17 17.75 19.30
CA MET A 105 -10.45 16.38 18.92
C MET A 105 -9.34 15.44 19.39
N PHE A 106 -9.72 14.30 19.96
CA PHE A 106 -8.79 13.21 20.24
C PHE A 106 -8.48 12.44 18.95
N TYR A 107 -7.20 12.34 18.59
CA TYR A 107 -6.79 11.61 17.39
C TYR A 107 -5.74 10.52 17.67
N LEU A 108 -5.76 9.48 16.84
CA LEU A 108 -4.77 8.42 16.79
C LEU A 108 -4.10 8.44 15.41
N ASP A 109 -2.77 8.44 15.40
CA ASP A 109 -2.01 8.47 14.15
C ASP A 109 -1.65 7.05 13.68
N ALA A 110 -2.34 6.59 12.64
CA ALA A 110 -2.08 5.30 12.00
C ALA A 110 -1.03 5.39 10.87
N THR A 111 -0.42 6.55 10.63
CA THR A 111 0.66 6.73 9.64
C THR A 111 1.69 5.62 9.78
N CYS A 112 2.04 4.98 8.66
CA CYS A 112 3.07 3.96 8.63
C CYS A 112 4.41 4.56 9.11
N PRO A 113 5.14 3.92 10.02
CA PRO A 113 6.43 4.43 10.49
C PRO A 113 7.46 4.68 9.37
N LEU A 114 7.35 3.99 8.23
CA LEU A 114 8.20 4.23 7.06
C LEU A 114 7.80 5.49 6.28
N VAL A 115 6.51 5.85 6.25
CA VAL A 115 6.06 7.17 5.75
C VAL A 115 6.50 8.27 6.70
N SER A 116 6.36 8.07 8.02
CA SER A 116 6.85 9.02 9.01
C SER A 116 8.37 9.25 8.93
N LYS A 117 9.14 8.25 8.46
CA LYS A 117 10.57 8.40 8.18
C LYS A 117 10.81 9.39 7.04
N VAL A 118 10.07 9.27 5.93
CA VAL A 118 10.12 10.22 4.80
C VAL A 118 9.72 11.64 5.24
N HIS A 119 8.65 11.77 6.03
CA HIS A 119 8.23 13.06 6.60
C HIS A 119 9.35 13.73 7.41
N LYS A 120 10.04 12.97 8.27
CA LYS A 120 11.17 13.46 9.07
C LYS A 120 12.38 13.81 8.21
N GLU A 121 12.65 13.05 7.15
CA GLU A 121 13.74 13.36 6.21
C GLU A 121 13.48 14.67 5.47
N ALA A 122 12.24 14.92 5.02
CA ALA A 122 11.84 16.22 4.46
C ALA A 122 12.14 17.38 5.44
N GLU A 123 11.75 17.25 6.70
CA GLU A 123 12.04 18.25 7.75
C GLU A 123 13.53 18.43 8.03
N ILE A 124 14.32 17.35 7.96
CA ILE A 124 15.78 17.42 8.13
C ILE A 124 16.42 18.17 6.97
N HIS A 125 16.01 17.88 5.74
CA HIS A 125 16.52 18.58 4.55
C HIS A 125 16.15 20.06 4.57
N PHE A 126 14.92 20.39 4.97
CA PHE A 126 14.48 21.77 5.12
C PHE A 126 15.31 22.55 6.14
N ARG A 127 15.55 21.97 7.33
CA ARG A 127 16.39 22.59 8.37
C ARG A 127 17.86 22.73 7.97
N ARG A 128 18.31 21.93 7.00
CA ARG A 128 19.65 22.03 6.40
C ARG A 128 19.68 22.95 5.18
N GLU A 129 18.63 23.75 5.00
CA GLU A 129 18.50 24.71 3.91
C GLU A 129 18.73 24.05 2.54
N ARG A 130 18.18 22.85 2.32
CA ARG A 130 18.21 22.17 1.03
C ARG A 130 16.94 22.39 0.23
N ASP A 131 17.07 22.46 -1.08
CA ASP A 131 15.93 22.37 -1.99
C ASP A 131 15.57 20.88 -2.13
N ILE A 132 14.27 20.55 -2.05
CA ILE A 132 13.82 19.16 -1.90
C ILE A 132 13.00 18.74 -3.12
N LEU A 133 13.43 17.66 -3.76
CA LEU A 133 12.66 16.98 -4.80
C LEU A 133 11.95 15.78 -4.19
N LEU A 134 10.63 15.72 -4.30
CA LEU A 134 9.86 14.53 -3.97
C LEU A 134 9.58 13.77 -5.26
N ILE A 135 10.07 12.54 -5.37
CA ILE A 135 9.69 11.63 -6.45
C ILE A 135 8.40 10.92 -6.01
N GLY A 136 7.32 11.08 -6.75
CA GLY A 136 6.01 10.56 -6.35
C GLY A 136 4.92 10.82 -7.36
N HIS A 137 3.69 10.41 -7.07
CA HIS A 137 2.53 10.66 -7.93
C HIS A 137 1.66 11.82 -7.40
N ALA A 138 1.37 12.79 -8.27
CA ALA A 138 0.49 13.91 -7.93
C ALA A 138 -0.89 13.41 -7.47
N GLY A 139 -1.43 14.05 -6.43
CA GLY A 139 -2.74 13.68 -5.87
C GLY A 139 -2.74 12.45 -4.97
N HIS A 140 -1.64 11.69 -4.86
CA HIS A 140 -1.60 10.56 -3.93
C HIS A 140 -1.58 11.07 -2.46
N PRO A 141 -2.39 10.50 -1.54
CA PRO A 141 -2.47 10.97 -0.15
C PRO A 141 -1.11 11.06 0.56
N GLU A 142 -0.22 10.10 0.31
CA GLU A 142 1.14 10.10 0.87
C GLU A 142 2.01 11.26 0.36
N VAL A 143 1.87 11.62 -0.93
CA VAL A 143 2.58 12.74 -1.52
C VAL A 143 2.06 14.05 -0.95
N ILE A 144 0.74 14.20 -0.85
CA ILE A 144 0.09 15.35 -0.20
C ILE A 144 0.56 15.47 1.27
N GLY A 145 0.56 14.36 2.00
CA GLY A 145 1.04 14.28 3.38
C GLY A 145 2.49 14.71 3.52
N THR A 146 3.38 14.19 2.66
CA THR A 146 4.82 14.48 2.68
C THR A 146 5.12 15.93 2.32
N MET A 147 4.52 16.47 1.25
CA MET A 147 4.66 17.87 0.86
C MET A 147 4.11 18.80 1.94
N GLY A 148 3.00 18.41 2.59
CA GLY A 148 2.35 19.12 3.67
C GLY A 148 3.09 19.11 5.02
N GLN A 149 4.28 18.50 5.09
CA GLN A 149 5.16 18.62 6.26
C GLN A 149 5.90 19.96 6.31
N LEU A 150 5.99 20.65 5.18
CA LEU A 150 6.78 21.87 4.99
C LEU A 150 5.90 22.99 4.44
N PRO A 151 6.34 24.27 4.54
CA PRO A 151 5.63 25.37 3.90
C PRO A 151 5.44 25.14 2.40
N GLN A 152 4.30 25.59 1.86
CA GLN A 152 3.99 25.45 0.44
C GLN A 152 5.12 26.04 -0.43
N GLY A 153 5.49 25.32 -1.49
CA GLY A 153 6.59 25.71 -2.40
C GLY A 153 7.98 25.26 -1.97
N THR A 154 8.12 24.63 -0.79
CA THR A 154 9.42 24.13 -0.31
C THR A 154 9.87 22.84 -1.01
N VAL A 155 8.91 22.03 -1.45
CA VAL A 155 9.15 20.72 -2.08
C VAL A 155 8.63 20.76 -3.51
N THR A 156 9.45 20.33 -4.46
CA THR A 156 9.07 20.19 -5.87
C THR A 156 8.80 18.72 -6.18
N LEU A 157 7.65 18.43 -6.79
CA LEU A 157 7.26 17.08 -7.20
C LEU A 157 7.90 16.73 -8.55
N ILE A 158 8.40 15.50 -8.67
CA ILE A 158 8.93 14.89 -9.89
C ILE A 158 8.22 13.56 -10.09
N GLU A 159 7.53 13.35 -11.20
CA GLU A 159 6.77 12.10 -11.45
C GLU A 159 7.47 11.21 -12.48
N THR A 160 8.24 11.80 -13.39
CA THR A 160 8.82 11.12 -14.56
C THR A 160 10.28 11.52 -14.81
N GLU A 161 10.97 10.74 -15.65
CA GLU A 161 12.30 11.11 -16.16
C GLU A 161 12.27 12.45 -16.90
N ASP A 162 11.19 12.73 -17.64
CA ASP A 162 11.05 14.00 -18.36
C ASP A 162 10.91 15.19 -17.42
N ASP A 163 10.18 15.04 -16.31
CA ASP A 163 10.13 16.05 -15.24
C ASP A 163 11.52 16.25 -14.65
N ALA A 164 12.24 15.15 -14.37
CA ALA A 164 13.60 15.19 -13.88
C ALA A 164 14.58 15.83 -14.90
N ARG A 165 14.34 15.73 -16.22
CA ARG A 165 15.13 16.42 -17.25
C ARG A 165 14.79 17.91 -17.36
N ARG A 166 13.52 18.27 -17.16
CA ARG A 166 13.00 19.64 -17.27
C ARG A 166 13.13 20.46 -15.99
N PHE A 167 13.35 19.82 -14.84
CA PHE A 167 13.46 20.53 -13.57
C PHE A 167 14.58 21.57 -13.62
N GLU A 168 14.24 22.83 -13.42
CA GLU A 168 15.21 23.91 -13.30
C GLU A 168 15.29 24.33 -11.83
N ARG A 169 16.50 24.35 -11.29
CA ARG A 169 16.75 24.90 -9.97
C ARG A 169 16.49 26.40 -10.04
N GLU A 170 15.68 26.93 -9.13
CA GLU A 170 15.61 28.38 -8.93
C GLU A 170 17.02 28.91 -8.66
N ARG A 171 17.31 30.18 -8.97
CA ARG A 171 18.66 30.78 -8.82
C ARG A 171 19.10 30.84 -7.34
N SER A 172 19.46 29.69 -6.81
CA SER A 172 19.72 29.36 -5.42
C SER A 172 20.96 28.47 -5.39
N ASP A 173 21.92 28.80 -4.53
CA ASP A 173 23.11 27.97 -4.31
C ASP A 173 22.85 26.85 -3.27
N ARG A 174 21.59 26.67 -2.80
CA ARG A 174 21.19 25.71 -1.77
C ARG A 174 21.27 24.23 -2.21
N PRO A 175 22.01 23.35 -1.52
CA PRO A 175 22.18 21.95 -1.96
C PRO A 175 20.84 21.25 -2.22
N LEU A 176 20.79 20.39 -3.24
CA LEU A 176 19.59 19.60 -3.53
C LEU A 176 19.57 18.32 -2.68
N ALA A 177 18.37 17.87 -2.34
CA ALA A 177 18.12 16.52 -1.84
C ALA A 177 16.89 15.95 -2.53
N TYR A 178 16.80 14.62 -2.64
CA TYR A 178 15.57 13.97 -3.03
C TYR A 178 15.07 13.02 -1.95
N ILE A 179 13.75 12.84 -1.93
CA ILE A 179 13.01 11.83 -1.16
C ILE A 179 12.01 11.16 -2.11
N THR A 180 11.49 9.99 -1.77
CA THR A 180 10.51 9.29 -2.61
C THR A 180 9.25 8.89 -1.85
N GLN A 181 8.16 8.75 -2.58
CA GLN A 181 6.99 7.99 -2.13
C GLN A 181 7.39 6.51 -1.92
N THR A 182 6.81 5.88 -0.90
CA THR A 182 7.19 4.54 -0.42
C THR A 182 6.71 3.40 -1.32
N THR A 183 5.74 3.65 -2.20
CA THR A 183 5.03 2.63 -3.01
C THR A 183 5.31 2.71 -4.51
N LEU A 184 6.42 3.34 -4.91
CA LEU A 184 6.78 3.49 -6.32
C LEU A 184 7.34 2.21 -6.92
N SER A 185 7.37 2.17 -8.25
CA SER A 185 8.13 1.19 -9.01
C SER A 185 9.62 1.40 -8.75
N VAL A 186 10.33 0.35 -8.34
CA VAL A 186 11.77 0.42 -8.05
C VAL A 186 12.54 0.83 -9.30
N ASP A 187 12.21 0.24 -10.45
CA ASP A 187 12.93 0.46 -11.71
C ASP A 187 12.65 1.86 -12.29
N ASP A 188 11.39 2.30 -12.27
CA ASP A 188 11.05 3.64 -12.79
C ASP A 188 11.69 4.73 -11.91
N THR A 189 11.69 4.52 -10.60
CA THR A 189 12.34 5.44 -9.66
C THR A 189 13.86 5.46 -9.88
N ALA A 190 14.49 4.32 -10.15
CA ALA A 190 15.91 4.26 -10.48
C ALA A 190 16.24 5.06 -11.75
N GLY A 191 15.38 5.01 -12.78
CA GLY A 191 15.51 5.84 -13.98
C GLY A 191 15.47 7.34 -13.67
N ILE A 192 14.47 7.78 -12.89
CA ILE A 192 14.33 9.18 -12.43
C ILE A 192 15.56 9.63 -11.64
N VAL A 193 16.01 8.80 -10.68
CA VAL A 193 17.18 9.10 -9.84
C VAL A 193 18.45 9.20 -10.68
N SER A 194 18.65 8.32 -11.67
CA SER A 194 19.79 8.41 -12.59
C SER A 194 19.82 9.75 -13.33
N VAL A 195 18.67 10.19 -13.87
CA VAL A 195 18.57 11.50 -14.53
C VAL A 195 18.90 12.64 -13.57
N LEU A 196 18.38 12.60 -12.34
CA LEU A 196 18.66 13.63 -11.35
C LEU A 196 20.14 13.67 -10.95
N GLN A 197 20.79 12.52 -10.78
CA GLN A 197 22.21 12.42 -10.44
C GLN A 197 23.12 12.88 -11.58
N ASP A 198 22.78 12.56 -12.83
CA ASP A 198 23.52 13.05 -14.00
C ASP A 198 23.47 14.58 -14.12
N ARG A 199 22.31 15.18 -13.81
CA ARG A 199 22.10 16.63 -13.87
C ARG A 199 22.64 17.36 -12.65
N PHE A 200 22.56 16.74 -11.47
CA PHE A 200 22.95 17.31 -10.19
C PHE A 200 23.81 16.30 -9.42
N PRO A 201 25.11 16.17 -9.74
CA PRO A 201 25.99 15.16 -9.14
C PRO A 201 26.10 15.25 -7.61
N ASP A 202 25.89 16.44 -7.04
CA ASP A 202 25.92 16.69 -5.59
C ASP A 202 24.55 16.52 -4.91
N ILE A 203 23.52 16.01 -5.62
CA ILE A 203 22.20 15.80 -5.03
C ILE A 203 22.28 14.77 -3.89
N VAL A 204 21.73 15.14 -2.75
CA VAL A 204 21.78 14.28 -1.57
C VAL A 204 20.65 13.26 -1.62
N ALA A 205 21.04 11.99 -1.71
CA ALA A 205 20.15 10.84 -1.58
C ALA A 205 19.66 10.66 -0.13
N PRO A 206 18.52 9.98 0.07
CA PRO A 206 18.06 9.64 1.41
C PRO A 206 19.06 8.68 2.09
N HIS A 207 19.16 8.74 3.42
CA HIS A 207 20.16 7.95 4.16
C HIS A 207 19.90 6.44 4.07
N LYS A 208 18.62 6.07 3.93
CA LYS A 208 18.15 4.73 3.56
C LYS A 208 17.11 4.91 2.47
N GLU A 209 16.88 3.88 1.67
CA GLU A 209 15.81 3.89 0.67
C GLU A 209 14.46 4.29 1.29
N ASP A 210 13.68 5.06 0.51
CA ASP A 210 12.35 5.52 0.87
C ASP A 210 11.26 4.55 0.37
N ILE A 211 11.47 3.94 -0.81
CA ILE A 211 10.67 2.79 -1.24
C ILE A 211 10.78 1.71 -0.16
N CYS A 212 9.63 1.31 0.38
CA CYS A 212 9.63 0.47 1.56
C CYS A 212 9.95 -1.00 1.21
N TYR A 213 10.46 -1.74 2.21
CA TYR A 213 10.77 -3.16 2.06
C TYR A 213 9.61 -3.97 1.44
N ALA A 214 8.37 -3.66 1.84
CA ALA A 214 7.20 -4.40 1.41
C ALA A 214 6.92 -4.22 -0.09
N THR A 215 7.16 -3.02 -0.61
CA THR A 215 7.03 -2.70 -2.03
C THR A 215 8.15 -3.35 -2.82
N THR A 216 9.40 -3.21 -2.38
CA THR A 216 10.57 -3.85 -3.03
C THR A 216 10.39 -5.36 -3.09
N ASN A 217 10.12 -6.02 -1.96
CA ASN A 217 10.01 -7.48 -1.91
C ASN A 217 8.85 -8.03 -2.75
N ARG A 218 7.70 -7.35 -2.79
CA ARG A 218 6.56 -7.77 -3.61
C ARG A 218 6.86 -7.61 -5.10
N GLN A 219 7.54 -6.53 -5.50
CA GLN A 219 7.98 -6.36 -6.90
C GLN A 219 8.98 -7.45 -7.28
N GLU A 220 9.96 -7.75 -6.43
CA GLU A 220 10.93 -8.83 -6.68
C GLU A 220 10.25 -10.21 -6.74
N ALA A 221 9.24 -10.48 -5.90
CA ALA A 221 8.45 -11.71 -6.00
C ALA A 221 7.70 -11.82 -7.34
N VAL A 222 7.16 -10.71 -7.85
CA VAL A 222 6.53 -10.68 -9.18
C VAL A 222 7.56 -10.86 -10.28
N LYS A 223 8.71 -10.17 -10.23
CA LYS A 223 9.81 -10.33 -11.21
C LYS A 223 10.31 -11.77 -11.30
N HIS A 224 10.33 -12.47 -10.18
CA HIS A 224 10.74 -13.88 -10.17
C HIS A 224 9.69 -14.83 -10.78
N VAL A 225 8.40 -14.55 -10.59
CA VAL A 225 7.30 -15.43 -11.04
C VAL A 225 6.84 -15.13 -12.46
N ALA A 226 6.73 -13.86 -12.83
CA ALA A 226 6.12 -13.41 -14.08
C ALA A 226 6.72 -14.03 -15.35
N PRO A 227 8.05 -14.23 -15.49
CA PRO A 227 8.63 -14.87 -16.67
C PRO A 227 8.24 -16.35 -16.84
N GLY A 228 7.77 -17.01 -15.77
CA GLY A 228 7.46 -18.43 -15.73
C GLY A 228 5.98 -18.78 -15.74
N VAL A 229 5.10 -17.83 -16.08
CA VAL A 229 3.63 -18.00 -16.10
C VAL A 229 3.00 -17.33 -17.32
N GLU A 230 1.86 -17.84 -17.78
CA GLU A 230 1.16 -17.33 -18.97
C GLU A 230 0.23 -16.15 -18.67
N ALA A 231 -0.22 -16.05 -17.42
CA ALA A 231 -1.02 -14.96 -16.90
C ALA A 231 -0.62 -14.63 -15.46
N MET A 232 -0.85 -13.38 -15.03
CA MET A 232 -0.61 -12.89 -13.69
C MET A 232 -1.87 -12.19 -13.17
N ILE A 233 -2.34 -12.58 -11.99
CA ILE A 233 -3.35 -11.84 -11.23
C ILE A 233 -2.66 -11.14 -10.07
N VAL A 234 -2.92 -9.84 -9.96
CA VAL A 234 -2.61 -9.04 -8.77
C VAL A 234 -3.93 -8.75 -8.05
N VAL A 235 -4.05 -9.22 -6.81
CA VAL A 235 -5.19 -8.86 -5.97
C VAL A 235 -4.97 -7.47 -5.37
N GLY A 236 -5.83 -6.51 -5.68
CA GLY A 236 -5.71 -5.14 -5.19
C GLY A 236 -6.68 -4.15 -5.80
N ALA A 237 -6.81 -2.98 -5.20
CA ALA A 237 -7.71 -1.92 -5.67
C ALA A 237 -7.07 -1.02 -6.73
N PRO A 238 -7.83 -0.48 -7.69
CA PRO A 238 -7.31 0.43 -8.72
C PRO A 238 -6.62 1.69 -8.18
N ASN A 239 -7.06 2.19 -7.01
CA ASN A 239 -6.47 3.35 -6.32
C ASN A 239 -5.22 2.99 -5.47
N SER A 240 -4.83 1.72 -5.40
CA SER A 240 -3.62 1.30 -4.67
C SER A 240 -2.37 1.42 -5.56
N SER A 241 -1.55 2.45 -5.34
CA SER A 241 -0.26 2.63 -6.06
C SER A 241 0.58 1.36 -6.09
N ASN A 242 0.83 0.71 -4.94
CA ASN A 242 1.63 -0.51 -4.87
C ASN A 242 1.06 -1.65 -5.74
N SER A 243 -0.24 -1.90 -5.69
CA SER A 243 -0.90 -2.96 -6.48
C SER A 243 -0.79 -2.69 -7.98
N GLN A 244 -0.94 -1.44 -8.41
CA GLN A 244 -0.71 -1.05 -9.81
C GLN A 244 0.73 -1.29 -10.25
N ARG A 245 1.71 -0.96 -9.39
CA ARG A 245 3.13 -1.25 -9.70
C ARG A 245 3.38 -2.74 -9.89
N LEU A 246 2.76 -3.62 -9.10
CA LEU A 246 2.89 -5.07 -9.29
C LEU A 246 2.34 -5.54 -10.64
N ARG A 247 1.19 -4.99 -11.07
CA ARG A 247 0.60 -5.30 -12.38
C ARG A 247 1.54 -4.87 -13.50
N GLU A 248 2.05 -3.64 -13.43
CA GLU A 248 2.97 -3.08 -14.43
C GLU A 248 4.31 -3.80 -14.47
N VAL A 249 4.83 -4.25 -13.33
CA VAL A 249 6.02 -5.11 -13.26
C VAL A 249 5.75 -6.43 -13.99
N ALA A 250 4.61 -7.09 -13.74
CA ALA A 250 4.29 -8.32 -14.46
C ALA A 250 4.20 -8.12 -15.98
N GLU A 251 3.61 -7.01 -16.45
CA GLU A 251 3.57 -6.65 -17.88
C GLU A 251 4.99 -6.48 -18.47
N ARG A 252 5.88 -5.79 -17.75
CA ARG A 252 7.26 -5.53 -18.20
C ARG A 252 8.13 -6.78 -18.24
N GLU A 253 7.89 -7.71 -17.32
CA GLU A 253 8.59 -9.01 -17.25
C GLU A 253 8.05 -10.01 -18.29
N GLY A 254 7.18 -9.57 -19.20
CA GLY A 254 6.76 -10.33 -20.37
C GLY A 254 5.51 -11.19 -20.16
N CYS A 255 4.79 -11.01 -19.05
CA CYS A 255 3.55 -11.73 -18.85
C CYS A 255 2.48 -11.26 -19.86
N ARG A 256 1.95 -12.21 -20.64
CA ARG A 256 1.00 -11.91 -21.73
C ARG A 256 -0.30 -11.27 -21.23
N VAL A 257 -0.75 -11.70 -20.06
CA VAL A 257 -1.98 -11.23 -19.40
C VAL A 257 -1.62 -10.85 -17.98
N ALA A 258 -1.71 -9.57 -17.62
CA ALA A 258 -1.52 -9.11 -16.25
C ALA A 258 -2.72 -8.25 -15.84
N VAL A 259 -3.51 -8.76 -14.90
CA VAL A 259 -4.75 -8.11 -14.46
C VAL A 259 -4.69 -7.74 -12.99
N LEU A 260 -5.34 -6.62 -12.67
CA LEU A 260 -5.61 -6.20 -11.31
C LEU A 260 -7.07 -6.51 -11.01
N LEU A 261 -7.32 -7.34 -9.99
CA LEU A 261 -8.66 -7.74 -9.57
C LEU A 261 -8.84 -7.40 -8.09
N GLN A 262 -9.99 -6.86 -7.72
CA GLN A 262 -10.31 -6.65 -6.31
C GLN A 262 -10.79 -7.93 -5.65
N ARG A 263 -11.52 -8.79 -6.39
CA ARG A 263 -12.13 -10.03 -5.90
C ARG A 263 -12.37 -11.03 -7.04
N ALA A 264 -12.78 -12.24 -6.67
CA ALA A 264 -13.03 -13.34 -7.62
C ALA A 264 -14.23 -13.13 -8.56
N ASP A 265 -15.21 -12.33 -8.18
CA ASP A 265 -16.37 -12.01 -9.04
C ASP A 265 -16.00 -11.09 -10.22
N GLU A 266 -14.83 -10.44 -10.17
CA GLU A 266 -14.30 -9.60 -11.26
C GLU A 266 -13.51 -10.42 -12.31
N ILE A 267 -13.31 -11.73 -12.12
CA ILE A 267 -12.55 -12.57 -13.07
C ILE A 267 -13.28 -12.61 -14.43
N ASN A 268 -12.64 -12.04 -15.44
CA ASN A 268 -13.01 -12.25 -16.84
C ASN A 268 -12.37 -13.55 -17.36
N TRP A 269 -13.15 -14.64 -17.34
CA TRP A 269 -12.66 -15.98 -17.71
C TRP A 269 -12.09 -16.09 -19.13
N ALA A 270 -12.50 -15.22 -20.05
CA ALA A 270 -11.96 -15.20 -21.41
C ALA A 270 -10.44 -14.90 -21.43
N ASP A 271 -9.95 -14.13 -20.46
CA ASP A 271 -8.53 -13.76 -20.37
C ASP A 271 -7.64 -14.96 -19.97
N PHE A 272 -8.25 -16.01 -19.39
CA PHE A 272 -7.58 -17.19 -18.86
C PHE A 272 -7.88 -18.47 -19.65
N GLU A 273 -8.50 -18.36 -20.83
CA GLU A 273 -8.72 -19.51 -21.71
C GLU A 273 -7.39 -20.13 -22.14
N GLY A 274 -7.26 -21.46 -21.93
CA GLY A 274 -6.07 -22.23 -22.30
C GLY A 274 -4.85 -22.00 -21.41
N VAL A 275 -4.95 -21.18 -20.35
CA VAL A 275 -3.87 -20.99 -19.39
C VAL A 275 -3.65 -22.27 -18.58
N THR A 276 -2.39 -22.67 -18.51
CA THR A 276 -1.90 -23.83 -17.74
C THR A 276 -0.99 -23.42 -16.59
N SER A 277 -0.46 -22.18 -16.62
CA SER A 277 0.32 -21.58 -15.53
C SER A 277 -0.12 -20.16 -15.22
N LEU A 278 -0.49 -19.93 -13.97
CA LEU A 278 -1.01 -18.66 -13.45
C LEU A 278 -0.12 -18.16 -12.30
N GLY A 279 0.41 -16.96 -12.43
CA GLY A 279 0.99 -16.26 -11.28
C GLY A 279 -0.10 -15.57 -10.47
N LEU A 280 -0.03 -15.66 -9.15
CA LEU A 280 -0.93 -14.97 -8.24
C LEU A 280 -0.14 -14.21 -7.17
N THR A 281 -0.48 -12.94 -6.99
CA THR A 281 0.07 -12.10 -5.93
C THR A 281 -0.99 -11.16 -5.37
N ALA A 282 -0.64 -10.38 -4.35
CA ALA A 282 -1.52 -9.42 -3.73
C ALA A 282 -0.75 -8.17 -3.31
N GLY A 283 -1.37 -7.01 -3.54
CA GLY A 283 -0.85 -5.73 -3.08
C GLY A 283 -0.81 -5.63 -1.55
N ALA A 284 -0.04 -4.66 -1.05
CA ALA A 284 0.19 -4.48 0.39
C ALA A 284 -1.09 -4.25 1.23
N SER A 285 -2.19 -3.85 0.60
CA SER A 285 -3.49 -3.58 1.23
C SER A 285 -4.53 -4.68 1.04
N ALA A 286 -4.19 -5.78 0.35
CA ALA A 286 -5.12 -6.87 0.07
C ALA A 286 -5.00 -8.00 1.12
N PRO A 287 -6.10 -8.38 1.80
CA PRO A 287 -6.09 -9.48 2.76
C PRO A 287 -5.98 -10.84 2.06
N GLU A 288 -5.41 -11.82 2.76
CA GLU A 288 -5.20 -13.18 2.24
C GLU A 288 -6.51 -13.87 1.85
N THR A 289 -7.62 -13.55 2.50
CA THR A 289 -8.94 -14.11 2.15
C THR A 289 -9.33 -13.84 0.70
N LEU A 290 -8.94 -12.68 0.14
CA LEU A 290 -9.21 -12.37 -1.27
C LEU A 290 -8.33 -13.18 -2.22
N VAL A 291 -7.11 -13.54 -1.80
CA VAL A 291 -6.23 -14.45 -2.54
C VAL A 291 -6.84 -15.85 -2.55
N GLU A 292 -7.30 -16.33 -1.40
CA GLU A 292 -7.97 -17.62 -1.23
C GLU A 292 -9.28 -17.69 -2.04
N GLU A 293 -10.06 -16.60 -2.11
CA GLU A 293 -11.24 -16.49 -2.97
C GLU A 293 -10.89 -16.69 -4.45
N ILE A 294 -9.81 -16.06 -4.93
CA ILE A 294 -9.34 -16.24 -6.32
C ILE A 294 -8.92 -17.68 -6.57
N ILE A 295 -8.11 -18.28 -5.68
CA ILE A 295 -7.67 -19.68 -5.82
C ILE A 295 -8.88 -20.61 -5.87
N SER A 296 -9.87 -20.39 -5.00
CA SER A 296 -11.09 -21.19 -4.95
C SER A 296 -11.91 -21.09 -6.24
N ALA A 297 -12.03 -19.90 -6.82
CA ALA A 297 -12.74 -19.71 -8.09
C ALA A 297 -12.06 -20.45 -9.25
N PHE A 298 -10.72 -20.54 -9.27
CA PHE A 298 -9.99 -21.38 -10.21
C PHE A 298 -10.16 -22.87 -9.91
N ASP A 299 -10.12 -23.29 -8.64
CA ASP A 299 -10.32 -24.69 -8.26
C ASP A 299 -11.70 -25.22 -8.66
N GLU A 300 -12.74 -24.39 -8.72
CA GLU A 300 -14.05 -24.80 -9.25
C GLU A 300 -14.00 -25.26 -10.72
N ARG A 301 -13.04 -24.74 -11.51
CA ARG A 301 -12.96 -24.94 -12.97
C ARG A 301 -11.77 -25.76 -13.43
N PHE A 302 -10.69 -25.79 -12.66
CA PHE A 302 -9.41 -26.42 -12.98
C PHE A 302 -9.02 -27.45 -11.91
N ASP A 303 -8.16 -28.40 -12.28
CA ASP A 303 -7.44 -29.23 -11.32
C ASP A 303 -6.19 -28.45 -10.88
N VAL A 304 -6.32 -27.72 -9.76
CA VAL A 304 -5.34 -26.71 -9.33
C VAL A 304 -4.24 -27.31 -8.47
N THR A 305 -2.98 -27.03 -8.84
CA THR A 305 -1.82 -27.21 -7.96
C THR A 305 -1.27 -25.84 -7.59
N VAL A 306 -1.04 -25.58 -6.30
CA VAL A 306 -0.47 -24.32 -5.82
C VAL A 306 0.98 -24.51 -5.37
N GLU A 307 1.91 -23.80 -6.01
CA GLU A 307 3.30 -23.70 -5.59
C GLU A 307 3.54 -22.31 -4.97
N ILE A 308 4.05 -22.27 -3.73
CA ILE A 308 4.44 -21.01 -3.09
C ILE A 308 5.87 -20.67 -3.48
N VAL A 309 6.05 -19.57 -4.21
CA VAL A 309 7.36 -19.10 -4.66
C VAL A 309 7.84 -17.98 -3.74
N ARG A 310 8.73 -18.32 -2.79
CA ARG A 310 9.24 -17.40 -1.77
C ARG A 310 10.58 -16.78 -2.17
N THR A 311 10.63 -15.46 -2.28
CA THR A 311 11.84 -14.69 -2.61
C THR A 311 12.45 -13.96 -1.41
N ALA A 312 11.66 -13.71 -0.36
CA ALA A 312 12.11 -13.04 0.86
C ALA A 312 11.30 -13.46 2.10
N GLU A 313 11.88 -13.22 3.28
CA GLU A 313 11.19 -13.33 4.57
C GLU A 313 10.96 -11.94 5.18
N GLU A 314 9.72 -11.65 5.59
CA GLU A 314 9.34 -10.40 6.24
C GLU A 314 9.06 -10.66 7.73
N THR A 315 9.90 -10.12 8.61
CA THR A 315 9.78 -10.29 10.09
C THR A 315 9.48 -8.98 10.83
N ILE A 316 9.23 -7.92 10.08
CA ILE A 316 9.01 -6.57 10.62
C ILE A 316 7.60 -6.49 11.21
N ALA A 317 7.50 -5.92 12.42
CA ALA A 317 6.25 -5.53 13.04
C ALA A 317 6.38 -4.11 13.61
N PHE A 318 5.28 -3.35 13.62
CA PHE A 318 5.26 -1.99 14.14
C PHE A 318 4.38 -1.88 15.38
N ASN A 319 4.89 -1.19 16.40
CA ASN A 319 4.16 -0.98 17.65
C ASN A 319 2.91 -0.12 17.45
N LEU A 320 1.84 -0.50 18.16
CA LEU A 320 0.62 0.30 18.25
C LEU A 320 0.86 1.65 19.00
N PRO A 321 0.01 2.67 18.76
CA PRO A 321 -0.06 3.88 19.57
C PRO A 321 -0.20 3.55 21.05
N ARG A 322 0.42 4.37 21.92
CA ARG A 322 0.49 4.10 23.36
C ARG A 322 -0.89 3.91 23.98
N GLU A 323 -1.87 4.66 23.48
CA GLU A 323 -3.26 4.68 23.85
C GLU A 323 -3.95 3.32 23.65
N LEU A 324 -3.44 2.44 22.77
CA LEU A 324 -4.05 1.16 22.43
C LEU A 324 -3.25 -0.08 22.91
N ARG A 325 -2.04 0.11 23.43
CA ARG A 325 -1.16 -1.02 23.81
C ARG A 325 -1.72 -1.90 24.93
N ASP A 326 -2.50 -1.33 25.84
CA ASP A 326 -3.13 -2.09 26.93
C ASP A 326 -4.23 -3.02 26.43
N MET A 327 -4.76 -2.78 25.22
CA MET A 327 -5.80 -3.61 24.60
C MET A 327 -5.22 -4.83 23.89
N SER A 328 -4.08 -4.69 23.20
CA SER A 328 -3.46 -5.83 22.50
C SER A 328 -3.06 -6.95 23.48
N ALA A 329 -2.56 -6.58 24.67
CA ALA A 329 -2.20 -7.53 25.72
C ALA A 329 -3.40 -8.27 26.34
N GLN A 330 -4.63 -7.75 26.18
CA GLN A 330 -5.86 -8.42 26.63
C GLN A 330 -6.39 -9.38 25.58
N THR A 331 -6.26 -9.04 24.29
CA THR A 331 -6.66 -9.90 23.17
C THR A 331 -5.78 -11.16 23.10
N GLU A 332 -4.46 -11.02 23.23
CA GLU A 332 -3.53 -12.17 23.26
C GLU A 332 -3.82 -13.15 24.41
N LYS A 333 -4.30 -12.66 25.56
CA LYS A 333 -4.70 -13.48 26.72
C LYS A 333 -6.08 -14.14 26.56
N ALA A 334 -6.92 -13.65 25.67
CA ALA A 334 -8.26 -14.19 25.42
C ALA A 334 -8.24 -15.29 24.33
N THR A 335 -7.20 -15.31 23.49
CA THR A 335 -7.02 -16.28 22.40
C THR A 335 -6.02 -17.41 22.71
N GLY A 336 -5.33 -17.35 23.86
CA GLY A 336 -4.43 -18.41 24.35
C GLY A 336 -5.06 -19.21 25.49
#